data_AF-A0A6F8YS21-F1
#
_entry.id   AF-A0A6F8YS21-F1
#
_cell.length_a   1.000
_cell.length_b   1.000
_cell.length_c   1.000
_cell.angle_alpha   90.00
_cell.angle_beta   90.00
_cell.angle_gamma   90.00
#
_symmetry.space_group_name_H-M   'P 1'
#
loop_
_entity.id
_entity.type
_entity.pdbx_description
1 polymer ?
#
loop_
_entity_poly.entity_id
_entity_poly.type
_entity_poly.pdbx_seq_one_letter_code
_entity_poly.pdbx_strand_id
1 'polypeptide(L)'
;MRVRKVLLRVAVAVSVAGMLVGCAAAEPERSRDTAEVAAESVAAPEETEAAEVEETPSAEPTAEPSPTPAVEVKTVTVTQTIAFKRTTVKDATLTEGTRKVRTKGVAGVRTLTYEVTYSGGQETGRKLLRQVVTKQPVTEVTAVGTKKKAPAQQCDPNYSGCVPIASDVDCAGGGGNGPAYVSGPIRVIGSDIYDLDRDNDGIACE
;
A
#
# COMPACT_ATOMS: atom_id res chain seq x y z
N MET A 1 1.29 -50.43 8.84
CA MET A 1 1.30 -48.97 8.56
C MET A 1 0.90 -48.23 9.83
N ARG A 2 1.85 -47.57 10.53
CA ARG A 2 1.58 -46.76 11.73
C ARG A 2 2.06 -45.33 11.45
N VAL A 3 1.13 -44.41 11.25
CA VAL A 3 1.43 -42.99 11.02
C VAL A 3 1.57 -42.32 12.39
N ARG A 4 2.80 -41.92 12.75
CA ARG A 4 3.08 -41.19 13.99
C ARG A 4 2.63 -39.74 13.83
N LYS A 5 1.58 -39.33 14.57
CA LYS A 5 1.17 -37.93 14.75
C LYS A 5 2.22 -37.21 15.59
N VAL A 6 3.00 -36.33 14.97
CA VAL A 6 3.90 -35.40 15.68
C VAL A 6 3.08 -34.19 16.11
N LEU A 7 2.78 -34.11 17.40
CA LEU A 7 2.15 -32.94 18.04
C LEU A 7 3.25 -31.91 18.32
N LEU A 8 3.37 -30.87 17.51
CA LEU A 8 4.30 -29.78 17.73
C LEU A 8 3.63 -28.75 18.67
N ARG A 9 4.10 -28.68 19.92
CA ARG A 9 3.69 -27.67 20.91
C ARG A 9 4.49 -26.39 20.66
N VAL A 10 3.80 -25.31 20.26
CA VAL A 10 4.40 -23.97 20.14
C VAL A 10 4.24 -23.25 21.48
N ALA A 11 5.37 -22.96 22.14
CA ALA A 11 5.42 -22.11 23.33
C ALA A 11 5.52 -20.64 22.89
N VAL A 12 4.61 -19.80 23.37
CA VAL A 12 4.61 -18.35 23.16
C VAL A 12 5.32 -17.72 24.36
N ALA A 13 6.53 -17.19 24.14
CA ALA A 13 7.22 -16.33 25.11
C ALA A 13 6.85 -14.87 24.84
N VAL A 14 6.16 -14.24 25.78
CA VAL A 14 5.86 -12.80 25.79
C VAL A 14 7.01 -12.10 26.52
N SER A 15 7.79 -11.31 25.80
CA SER A 15 8.78 -10.41 26.39
C SER A 15 8.30 -8.97 26.25
N VAL A 16 8.07 -8.33 27.40
CA VAL A 16 7.80 -6.91 27.55
C VAL A 16 9.10 -6.19 27.89
N ALA A 17 9.53 -5.29 27.03
CA ALA A 17 10.50 -4.23 27.31
C ALA A 17 10.01 -3.03 26.48
N GLY A 18 9.69 -1.87 27.04
CA GLY A 18 10.50 -1.08 27.96
C GLY A 18 10.70 0.27 27.26
N MET A 19 9.79 1.20 27.53
CA MET A 19 9.73 2.58 27.02
C MET A 19 10.84 3.42 27.66
N LEU A 20 11.49 4.33 26.91
CA LEU A 20 12.02 5.66 27.33
C LEU A 20 12.70 6.31 26.10
N VAL A 21 12.05 7.28 25.44
CA VAL A 21 12.26 8.75 25.50
C VAL A 21 13.57 9.22 24.86
N GLY A 22 13.43 9.94 23.74
CA GLY A 22 14.49 10.69 23.08
C GLY A 22 13.93 11.53 21.94
N CYS A 23 13.39 12.71 22.28
CA CYS A 23 13.04 13.75 21.30
C CYS A 23 14.31 14.52 20.93
N ALA A 24 14.74 14.44 19.67
CA ALA A 24 15.66 15.40 19.08
C ALA A 24 14.90 16.14 17.98
N ALA A 25 14.73 17.45 18.20
CA ALA A 25 14.21 18.38 17.21
C ALA A 25 15.24 18.55 16.08
N ALA A 26 14.78 18.44 14.84
CA ALA A 26 15.51 18.94 13.68
C ALA A 26 14.52 19.72 12.81
N GLU A 27 14.88 20.97 12.56
CA GLU A 27 14.11 22.02 11.91
C GLU A 27 14.03 21.83 10.38
N PRO A 28 13.03 22.40 9.69
CA PRO A 28 12.86 22.26 8.25
C PRO A 28 13.54 23.40 7.47
N GLU A 29 14.58 23.08 6.71
CA GLU A 29 15.14 23.98 5.70
C GLU A 29 14.32 23.88 4.41
N ARG A 30 13.66 24.98 4.05
CA ARG A 30 12.87 25.18 2.82
C ARG A 30 13.53 26.29 2.00
N SER A 31 14.20 25.92 0.90
CA SER A 31 14.57 26.83 -0.19
C SER A 31 14.57 26.02 -1.49
N ARG A 32 13.59 26.24 -2.37
CA ARG A 32 13.72 27.01 -3.62
C ARG A 32 14.90 26.53 -4.46
N ASP A 33 14.61 25.86 -5.57
CA ASP A 33 14.93 26.47 -6.86
C ASP A 33 14.09 25.90 -8.00
N THR A 34 13.59 26.84 -8.79
CA THR A 34 12.85 26.72 -10.04
C THR A 34 13.85 26.64 -11.17
N ALA A 35 13.74 25.65 -12.06
CA ALA A 35 14.39 25.74 -13.37
C ALA A 35 13.60 24.92 -14.40
N GLU A 36 12.62 25.59 -14.98
CA GLU A 36 12.18 25.40 -16.35
C GLU A 36 13.26 26.00 -17.25
N VAL A 37 13.77 25.24 -18.23
CA VAL A 37 14.18 25.77 -19.53
C VAL A 37 14.22 24.66 -20.57
N ALA A 38 13.56 24.98 -21.68
CA ALA A 38 13.48 24.25 -22.91
C ALA A 38 14.72 24.48 -23.80
N ALA A 39 14.71 23.81 -24.96
CA ALA A 39 15.50 24.09 -26.16
C ALA A 39 16.98 23.64 -26.07
N GLU A 40 17.68 23.26 -27.15
CA GLU A 40 17.43 23.32 -28.58
C GLU A 40 18.40 22.32 -29.22
N SER A 41 17.97 21.62 -30.27
CA SER A 41 18.82 20.85 -31.17
C SER A 41 19.16 21.74 -32.35
N VAL A 42 20.44 22.07 -32.59
CA VAL A 42 20.88 22.59 -33.90
C VAL A 42 22.33 22.21 -34.18
N ALA A 43 22.56 21.91 -35.45
CA ALA A 43 23.73 21.39 -36.11
C ALA A 43 24.96 22.32 -36.18
N ALA A 44 26.11 21.73 -36.51
CA ALA A 44 27.08 22.14 -37.57
C ALA A 44 28.45 21.43 -37.34
N PRO A 45 29.42 21.46 -38.27
CA PRO A 45 29.38 21.02 -39.68
C PRO A 45 30.58 20.10 -40.03
N GLU A 46 30.62 19.72 -41.31
CA GLU A 46 31.65 18.98 -42.06
C GLU A 46 33.00 19.71 -42.28
N GLU A 47 33.98 18.88 -42.67
CA GLU A 47 35.19 19.11 -43.52
C GLU A 47 36.28 20.07 -43.05
N THR A 48 37.54 19.64 -42.96
CA THR A 48 38.59 19.61 -44.02
C THR A 48 39.92 19.32 -43.27
N GLU A 49 41.06 18.86 -43.80
CA GLU A 49 41.59 18.37 -45.06
C GLU A 49 42.99 17.80 -44.71
N ALA A 50 43.54 17.01 -45.63
CA ALA A 50 44.76 16.22 -45.55
C ALA A 50 46.03 16.91 -45.02
N ALA A 51 46.88 16.12 -44.37
CA ALA A 51 48.33 16.23 -44.56
C ALA A 51 49.00 14.87 -44.25
N GLU A 52 49.49 14.28 -45.34
CA GLU A 52 50.41 13.17 -45.46
C GLU A 52 51.81 13.58 -44.97
N VAL A 53 52.45 12.76 -44.13
CA VAL A 53 53.91 12.75 -43.97
C VAL A 53 54.37 11.30 -43.72
N GLU A 54 55.14 10.79 -44.67
CA GLU A 54 55.84 9.51 -44.61
C GLU A 54 57.11 9.57 -43.73
N GLU A 55 57.56 8.36 -43.37
CA GLU A 55 58.96 7.94 -43.12
C GLU A 55 59.60 8.22 -41.75
N THR A 56 59.64 7.20 -40.88
CA THR A 56 60.75 6.22 -40.80
C THR A 56 60.64 5.32 -39.55
N PRO A 57 61.14 4.07 -39.60
CA PRO A 57 60.89 3.05 -38.59
C PRO A 57 61.79 3.26 -37.37
N SER A 58 61.16 3.55 -36.23
CA SER A 58 61.83 3.59 -34.93
C SER A 58 61.67 2.23 -34.25
N ALA A 59 62.82 1.64 -33.94
CA ALA A 59 63.02 0.29 -33.44
C ALA A 59 61.99 -0.19 -32.40
N GLU A 60 61.54 -1.44 -32.58
CA GLU A 60 60.91 -2.24 -31.53
C GLU A 60 61.78 -2.19 -30.25
N PRO A 61 61.27 -1.67 -29.12
CA PRO A 61 61.66 -2.26 -27.86
C PRO A 61 61.12 -3.70 -27.92
N THR A 62 62.01 -4.68 -27.89
CA THR A 62 61.65 -6.05 -27.52
C THR A 62 60.97 -5.95 -26.16
N ALA A 63 59.64 -5.89 -26.17
CA ALA A 63 58.83 -5.97 -24.98
C ALA A 63 59.11 -7.34 -24.39
N GLU A 64 59.85 -7.38 -23.29
CA GLU A 64 59.82 -8.51 -22.38
C GLU A 64 58.34 -8.87 -22.16
N PRO A 65 57.96 -10.15 -22.19
CA PRO A 65 56.56 -10.54 -22.04
C PRO A 65 56.03 -9.98 -20.72
N SER A 66 55.20 -8.94 -20.81
CA SER A 66 54.43 -8.43 -19.68
C SER A 66 53.72 -9.62 -19.04
N PRO A 67 53.84 -9.83 -17.71
CA PRO A 67 53.31 -11.02 -17.08
C PRO A 67 51.82 -11.09 -17.39
N THR A 68 51.39 -12.19 -18.01
CA THR A 68 49.97 -12.43 -18.26
C THR A 68 49.25 -12.34 -16.91
N PRO A 69 48.28 -11.43 -16.74
CA PRO A 69 47.63 -11.26 -15.45
C PRO A 69 46.97 -12.58 -15.04
N ALA A 70 47.21 -13.01 -13.81
CA ALA A 70 46.64 -14.25 -13.29
C ALA A 70 45.11 -14.21 -13.35
N VAL A 71 44.50 -15.27 -13.90
CA VAL A 71 43.06 -15.44 -13.99
C VAL A 71 42.57 -16.25 -12.80
N GLU A 72 41.59 -15.73 -12.07
CA GLU A 72 41.00 -16.37 -10.90
C GLU A 72 39.48 -16.50 -11.08
N VAL A 73 38.93 -17.67 -10.75
CA VAL A 73 37.47 -17.94 -10.84
C VAL A 73 36.92 -18.16 -9.44
N LYS A 74 35.90 -17.39 -9.05
CA LYS A 74 35.24 -17.49 -7.74
C LYS A 74 33.76 -17.77 -7.86
N THR A 75 33.22 -18.53 -6.90
CA THR A 75 31.79 -18.66 -6.70
C THR A 75 31.31 -17.57 -5.75
N VAL A 76 30.44 -16.68 -6.22
CA VAL A 76 29.89 -15.57 -5.43
C VAL A 76 28.39 -15.75 -5.27
N THR A 77 27.88 -15.59 -4.04
CA THR A 77 26.45 -15.68 -3.75
C THR A 77 25.89 -14.30 -3.44
N VAL A 78 24.82 -13.93 -4.14
CA VAL A 78 24.13 -12.64 -3.98
C VAL A 78 22.67 -12.89 -3.64
N THR A 79 22.15 -12.18 -2.65
CA THR A 79 20.71 -12.18 -2.34
C THR A 79 20.02 -11.02 -3.06
N GLN A 80 18.87 -11.30 -3.66
CA GLN A 80 18.00 -10.29 -4.23
C GLN A 80 16.59 -10.41 -3.67
N THR A 81 15.97 -9.27 -3.42
CA THR A 81 14.60 -9.17 -2.90
C THR A 81 13.59 -9.50 -4.00
N ILE A 82 12.54 -10.22 -3.65
CA ILE A 82 11.38 -10.48 -4.51
C ILE A 82 10.22 -9.65 -3.96
N ALA A 83 9.73 -8.68 -4.73
CA ALA A 83 8.59 -7.88 -4.31
C ALA A 83 7.34 -8.76 -4.07
N PHE A 84 6.55 -8.40 -3.07
CA PHE A 84 5.25 -9.04 -2.85
C PHE A 84 4.17 -8.43 -3.74
N LYS A 85 3.14 -9.22 -4.03
CA LYS A 85 1.93 -8.76 -4.72
C LYS A 85 0.95 -8.16 -3.72
N ARG A 86 0.05 -7.28 -4.19
CA ARG A 86 -1.10 -6.80 -3.42
C ARG A 86 -2.39 -7.32 -4.05
N THR A 87 -3.32 -7.75 -3.21
CA THR A 87 -4.66 -8.13 -3.62
C THR A 87 -5.71 -7.54 -2.69
N THR A 88 -6.92 -7.41 -3.22
CA THR A 88 -8.07 -6.87 -2.49
C THR A 88 -9.19 -7.90 -2.44
N VAL A 89 -9.86 -7.98 -1.29
CA VAL A 89 -11.00 -8.87 -1.08
C VAL A 89 -12.17 -8.06 -0.56
N LYS A 90 -13.38 -8.32 -1.07
CA LYS A 90 -14.59 -7.69 -0.56
C LYS A 90 -14.95 -8.27 0.80
N ASP A 91 -15.39 -7.41 1.71
CA ASP A 91 -15.77 -7.77 3.07
C ASP A 91 -17.10 -7.12 3.44
N ALA A 92 -18.14 -7.93 3.63
CA ALA A 92 -19.49 -7.46 3.99
C ALA A 92 -19.62 -7.10 5.47
N THR A 93 -18.60 -7.36 6.29
CA THR A 93 -18.60 -6.99 7.72
C THR A 93 -18.07 -5.58 7.95
N LEU A 94 -17.25 -5.07 7.02
CA LEU A 94 -16.71 -3.72 7.05
C LEU A 94 -17.63 -2.75 6.29
N THR A 95 -17.82 -1.57 6.88
CA THR A 95 -18.54 -0.45 6.26
C THR A 95 -17.97 -0.10 4.90
N GLU A 96 -18.85 0.20 3.95
CA GLU A 96 -18.46 0.61 2.60
C GLU A 96 -17.45 1.77 2.65
N GLY A 97 -16.43 1.71 1.77
CA GLY A 97 -15.32 2.67 1.73
C GLY A 97 -14.21 2.40 2.74
N THR A 98 -14.41 1.55 3.75
CA THR A 98 -13.36 1.19 4.72
C THR A 98 -12.37 0.20 4.11
N ARG A 99 -11.07 0.40 4.37
CA ARG A 99 -9.99 -0.52 3.98
C ARG A 99 -9.27 -1.05 5.22
N LYS A 100 -9.02 -2.36 5.27
CA LYS A 100 -8.27 -2.98 6.37
C LYS A 100 -7.30 -4.04 5.84
N VAL A 101 -6.02 -3.91 6.15
CA VAL A 101 -5.03 -4.95 5.83
C VAL A 101 -5.33 -6.18 6.69
N ARG A 102 -5.65 -7.30 6.04
CA ARG A 102 -5.86 -8.61 6.69
C ARG A 102 -4.56 -9.40 6.78
N THR A 103 -3.76 -9.35 5.72
CA THR A 103 -2.45 -10.01 5.64
C THR A 103 -1.44 -8.99 5.17
N LYS A 104 -0.39 -8.76 5.97
CA LYS A 104 0.70 -7.86 5.59
C LYS A 104 1.55 -8.52 4.50
N GLY A 105 1.91 -7.75 3.47
CA GLY A 105 2.84 -8.21 2.45
C GLY A 105 4.26 -8.35 3.02
N VAL A 106 4.96 -9.40 2.60
CA VAL A 106 6.36 -9.63 2.97
C VAL A 106 7.14 -9.98 1.73
N ALA A 107 8.25 -9.26 1.51
CA ALA A 107 9.11 -9.55 0.38
C ALA A 107 9.77 -10.93 0.51
N GLY A 108 9.87 -11.63 -0.62
CA GLY A 108 10.63 -12.87 -0.74
C GLY A 108 12.12 -12.59 -0.95
N VAL A 109 12.89 -13.65 -1.04
CA VAL A 109 14.34 -13.59 -1.33
C VAL A 109 14.67 -14.66 -2.36
N ARG A 110 15.40 -14.27 -3.41
CA ARG A 110 16.11 -15.18 -4.30
C ARG A 110 17.60 -15.09 -4.06
N THR A 111 18.25 -16.24 -4.06
CA THR A 111 19.69 -16.39 -3.98
C THR A 111 20.22 -16.74 -5.36
N LEU A 112 21.18 -15.94 -5.82
CA LEU A 112 21.85 -16.06 -7.10
C LEU A 112 23.29 -16.47 -6.83
N THR A 113 23.71 -17.58 -7.43
CA THR A 113 25.09 -18.06 -7.37
C THR A 113 25.73 -17.82 -8.72
N TYR A 114 26.79 -17.03 -8.72
CA TYR A 114 27.54 -16.64 -9.90
C TYR A 114 28.92 -17.28 -9.88
N GLU A 115 29.40 -17.64 -11.06
CA GLU A 115 30.83 -17.77 -11.34
C GLU A 115 31.33 -16.41 -11.80
N VAL A 116 32.32 -15.88 -11.10
CA VAL A 116 32.91 -14.57 -11.39
C VAL A 116 34.38 -14.78 -11.73
N THR A 117 34.78 -14.32 -12.90
CA THR A 117 36.16 -14.39 -13.40
C THR A 117 36.84 -13.06 -13.13
N TYR A 118 38.04 -13.13 -12.56
CA TYR A 118 38.90 -12.00 -12.27
C TYR A 118 40.20 -12.12 -13.05
N SER A 119 40.73 -10.99 -13.53
CA SER A 119 42.07 -10.90 -14.12
C SER A 119 42.79 -9.76 -13.43
N GLY A 120 43.95 -10.03 -12.81
CA GLY A 120 44.67 -9.01 -12.05
C GLY A 120 43.86 -8.39 -10.91
N GLY A 121 42.93 -9.17 -10.31
CA GLY A 121 42.05 -8.71 -9.23
C GLY A 121 40.80 -7.92 -9.68
N GLN A 122 40.68 -7.57 -10.96
CA GLN A 122 39.49 -6.90 -11.51
C GLN A 122 38.52 -7.92 -12.10
N GLU A 123 37.22 -7.75 -11.83
CA GLU A 123 36.17 -8.60 -12.42
C GLU A 123 36.10 -8.38 -13.93
N THR A 124 36.38 -9.44 -14.71
CA THR A 124 36.33 -9.43 -16.18
C THR A 124 35.11 -10.13 -16.74
N GLY A 125 34.40 -10.92 -15.93
CA GLY A 125 33.19 -11.59 -16.38
C GLY A 125 32.38 -12.20 -15.25
N ARG A 126 31.09 -12.38 -15.51
CA ARG A 126 30.15 -12.99 -14.57
C ARG A 126 29.15 -13.87 -15.29
N LYS A 127 28.95 -15.09 -14.79
CA LYS A 127 28.00 -16.07 -15.31
C LYS A 127 27.08 -16.56 -14.20
N LEU A 128 25.76 -16.49 -14.39
CA LEU A 128 24.79 -17.03 -13.45
C LEU A 128 24.81 -18.57 -13.54
N LEU A 129 25.17 -19.24 -12.44
CA LEU A 129 25.17 -20.69 -12.36
C LEU A 129 23.83 -21.24 -11.84
N ARG A 130 23.27 -20.58 -10.82
CA ARG A 130 22.06 -21.05 -10.14
C ARG A 130 21.25 -19.87 -9.58
N GLN A 131 19.94 -19.99 -9.71
CA GLN A 131 18.98 -19.08 -9.07
C GLN A 131 17.95 -19.90 -8.31
N VAL A 132 17.76 -19.61 -7.02
CA VAL A 132 16.70 -20.25 -6.22
C VAL A 132 16.02 -19.25 -5.32
N VAL A 133 14.69 -19.35 -5.25
CA VAL A 133 13.90 -18.63 -4.26
C VAL A 133 14.06 -19.31 -2.90
N THR A 134 14.75 -18.66 -1.97
CA THR A 134 15.01 -19.16 -0.62
C THR A 134 13.94 -18.74 0.38
N LYS A 135 13.22 -17.65 0.09
CA LYS A 135 12.01 -17.23 0.84
C LYS A 135 10.93 -16.79 -0.14
N GLN A 136 9.75 -17.39 -0.06
CA GLN A 136 8.63 -16.98 -0.90
C GLN A 136 8.05 -15.63 -0.44
N PRO A 137 7.69 -14.72 -1.36
CA PRO A 137 6.97 -13.51 -0.98
C PRO A 137 5.57 -13.85 -0.46
N VAL A 138 5.13 -13.14 0.57
CA VAL A 138 3.76 -13.21 1.09
C VAL A 138 2.94 -12.10 0.47
N THR A 139 1.83 -12.45 -0.17
CA THR A 139 0.92 -11.47 -0.79
C THR A 139 0.22 -10.64 0.28
N GLU A 140 0.20 -9.32 0.11
CA GLU A 140 -0.59 -8.41 0.94
C GLU A 140 -2.07 -8.51 0.56
N VAL A 141 -2.94 -8.66 1.56
CA VAL A 141 -4.38 -8.78 1.37
C VAL A 141 -5.06 -7.64 2.10
N THR A 142 -5.70 -6.74 1.34
CA THR A 142 -6.53 -5.66 1.91
C THR A 142 -8.01 -6.00 1.75
N ALA A 143 -8.75 -6.01 2.85
CA ALA A 143 -10.20 -6.07 2.82
C ALA A 143 -10.77 -4.69 2.48
N VAL A 144 -11.69 -4.63 1.51
CA VAL A 144 -12.50 -3.46 1.20
C VAL A 144 -13.92 -3.72 1.67
N GLY A 145 -14.42 -2.82 2.51
CA GLY A 145 -15.76 -2.90 3.05
C GLY A 145 -16.82 -2.71 1.98
N THR A 146 -17.90 -3.46 2.12
CA THR A 146 -19.07 -3.48 1.23
C THR A 146 -20.38 -3.38 1.99
N LYS A 147 -20.32 -3.23 3.31
CA LYS A 147 -21.52 -3.07 4.14
C LYS A 147 -22.09 -1.67 3.92
N LYS A 148 -23.22 -1.61 3.21
CA LYS A 148 -23.99 -0.38 3.04
C LYS A 148 -24.51 0.10 4.39
N LYS A 149 -24.45 1.41 4.63
CA LYS A 149 -25.19 2.02 5.73
C LYS A 149 -26.68 1.93 5.40
N ALA A 150 -27.51 1.67 6.40
CA ALA A 150 -28.94 1.88 6.23
C ALA A 150 -29.19 3.35 5.83
N PRO A 151 -30.17 3.64 4.96
CA PRO A 151 -30.56 5.01 4.69
C PRO A 151 -30.84 5.71 6.02
N ALA A 152 -30.42 6.97 6.14
CA ALA A 152 -30.86 7.78 7.27
C ALA A 152 -32.38 7.86 7.21
N GLN A 153 -33.06 7.54 8.32
CA GLN A 153 -34.50 7.74 8.40
C GLN A 153 -34.76 9.25 8.34
N GLN A 154 -35.60 9.68 7.41
CA GLN A 154 -36.05 11.06 7.34
C GLN A 154 -37.19 11.21 8.34
N CYS A 155 -36.88 11.87 9.45
CA CYS A 155 -37.82 12.13 10.52
C CYS A 155 -38.34 13.56 10.38
N ASP A 156 -39.61 13.79 10.71
CA ASP A 156 -40.18 15.14 10.70
C ASP A 156 -39.61 15.98 11.86
N PRO A 157 -39.08 17.19 11.58
CA PRO A 157 -38.44 18.02 12.60
C PRO A 157 -39.40 18.66 13.61
N ASN A 158 -40.72 18.62 13.39
CA ASN A 158 -41.70 19.19 14.31
C ASN A 158 -41.94 18.35 15.57
N TYR A 159 -41.36 17.15 15.67
CA TYR A 159 -41.59 16.22 16.77
C TYR A 159 -40.28 15.69 17.35
N SER A 160 -40.27 15.33 18.64
CA SER A 160 -39.12 14.73 19.30
C SER A 160 -39.07 13.22 19.03
N GLY A 161 -38.09 12.78 18.25
CA GLY A 161 -37.95 11.37 17.88
C GLY A 161 -38.08 11.19 16.38
N CYS A 162 -38.37 9.96 15.93
CA CYS A 162 -38.55 9.70 14.51
C CYS A 162 -40.02 9.50 14.16
N VAL A 163 -40.70 10.62 13.87
CA VAL A 163 -41.99 10.61 13.18
C VAL A 163 -41.70 10.49 11.68
N PRO A 164 -42.14 9.43 10.99
CA PRO A 164 -41.91 9.29 9.55
C PRO A 164 -42.55 10.42 8.75
N ILE A 165 -41.87 10.92 7.72
CA ILE A 165 -42.47 11.90 6.81
C ILE A 165 -43.44 11.16 5.88
N ALA A 166 -44.74 11.33 6.11
CA ALA A 166 -45.81 10.76 5.30
C ALA A 166 -46.93 11.79 5.04
N SER A 167 -47.92 11.43 4.24
CA SER A 167 -49.12 12.26 4.05
C SER A 167 -49.99 12.32 5.30
N ASP A 168 -49.94 11.27 6.12
CA ASP A 168 -50.70 11.10 7.34
C ASP A 168 -49.92 10.13 8.24
N VAL A 169 -49.85 10.44 9.53
CA VAL A 169 -49.14 9.63 10.54
C VAL A 169 -50.07 9.50 11.72
N ASP A 170 -50.27 8.28 12.19
CA ASP A 170 -51.16 7.97 13.30
C ASP A 170 -50.40 7.47 14.53
N CYS A 171 -51.04 7.54 15.70
CA CYS A 171 -50.53 6.92 16.91
C CYS A 171 -50.67 5.39 16.86
N ALA A 172 -49.58 4.68 17.10
CA ALA A 172 -49.56 3.22 17.14
C ALA A 172 -50.46 2.70 18.26
N GLY A 173 -51.37 1.77 17.94
CA GLY A 173 -52.35 1.23 18.89
C GLY A 173 -53.67 2.02 18.95
N GLY A 174 -53.79 3.13 18.21
CA GLY A 174 -55.04 3.86 18.01
C GLY A 174 -55.90 3.31 16.86
N GLY A 175 -57.01 4.01 16.58
CA GLY A 175 -57.95 3.69 15.48
C GLY A 175 -57.60 4.29 14.12
N GLY A 176 -56.34 4.68 13.92
CA GLY A 176 -55.85 5.33 12.71
C GLY A 176 -55.98 4.48 11.45
N ASN A 177 -55.99 5.14 10.29
CA ASN A 177 -56.05 4.52 8.96
C ASN A 177 -54.95 5.03 8.02
N GLY A 178 -54.02 5.80 8.54
CA GLY A 178 -52.91 6.40 7.85
C GLY A 178 -51.88 5.37 7.37
N PRO A 179 -51.02 5.76 6.40
CA PRO A 179 -49.97 4.92 5.84
C PRO A 179 -48.78 4.70 6.79
N ALA A 180 -48.66 5.49 7.86
CA ALA A 180 -47.57 5.43 8.81
C ALA A 180 -48.08 5.56 10.25
N TYR A 181 -47.38 4.94 11.19
CA TYR A 181 -47.70 4.98 12.61
C TYR A 181 -46.45 5.30 13.42
N VAL A 182 -46.64 5.99 14.53
CA VAL A 182 -45.57 6.30 15.49
C VAL A 182 -45.99 5.92 16.91
N SER A 183 -45.06 5.36 17.68
CA SER A 183 -45.30 5.02 19.09
C SER A 183 -44.93 6.21 19.97
N GLY A 184 -45.91 6.75 20.70
CA GLY A 184 -45.70 7.79 21.70
C GLY A 184 -45.24 7.25 23.07
N PRO A 185 -45.07 8.15 24.06
CA PRO A 185 -45.28 9.60 23.96
C PRO A 185 -44.15 10.31 23.20
N ILE A 186 -44.50 11.30 22.38
CA ILE A 186 -43.57 12.09 21.57
C ILE A 186 -43.84 13.57 21.80
N ARG A 187 -42.83 14.38 22.08
CA ARG A 187 -43.02 15.82 22.26
C ARG A 187 -43.21 16.54 20.93
N VAL A 188 -44.18 17.43 20.84
CA VAL A 188 -44.29 18.39 19.74
C VAL A 188 -43.29 19.53 19.99
N ILE A 189 -42.36 19.73 19.04
CA ILE A 189 -41.31 20.76 19.08
C ILE A 189 -41.74 21.98 18.26
N GLY A 190 -42.37 21.75 17.10
CA GLY A 190 -42.81 22.77 16.16
C GLY A 190 -44.33 22.82 16.06
N SER A 191 -44.84 22.62 14.85
CA SER A 191 -46.28 22.51 14.60
C SER A 191 -46.73 21.05 14.53
N ASP A 192 -47.85 20.73 15.16
CA ASP A 192 -48.51 19.43 15.03
C ASP A 192 -49.20 19.31 13.66
N ILE A 193 -48.43 18.99 12.63
CA ILE A 193 -48.93 18.86 11.24
C ILE A 193 -49.75 17.60 10.99
N TYR A 194 -49.72 16.64 11.92
CA TYR A 194 -50.36 15.33 11.80
C TYR A 194 -51.48 15.16 12.85
N ASP A 195 -51.82 16.21 13.60
CA ASP A 195 -52.82 16.20 14.68
C ASP A 195 -52.61 15.02 15.67
N LEU A 196 -51.35 14.74 16.02
CA LEU A 196 -50.95 13.68 16.94
C LEU A 196 -51.13 14.06 18.42
N ASP A 197 -51.16 15.36 18.72
CA ASP A 197 -51.38 15.99 20.03
C ASP A 197 -52.78 16.67 20.03
N ARG A 198 -53.82 15.84 20.20
CA ARG A 198 -55.21 16.31 20.06
C ARG A 198 -55.65 17.27 21.16
N ASP A 199 -55.08 17.16 22.35
CA ASP A 199 -55.36 18.01 23.50
C ASP A 199 -54.44 19.23 23.62
N ASN A 200 -53.44 19.35 22.73
CA ASN A 200 -52.53 20.49 22.59
C ASN A 200 -51.71 20.76 23.85
N ASP A 201 -51.27 19.72 24.53
CA ASP A 201 -50.47 19.81 25.75
C ASP A 201 -48.94 19.78 25.48
N GLY A 202 -48.58 19.54 24.21
CA GLY A 202 -47.21 19.41 23.72
C GLY A 202 -46.71 17.98 23.65
N ILE A 203 -47.54 16.97 23.92
CA ILE A 203 -47.22 15.55 23.88
C ILE A 203 -48.17 14.80 22.92
N ALA A 204 -47.61 14.36 21.81
CA ALA A 204 -48.25 13.49 20.84
C ALA A 204 -48.32 12.03 21.29
N CYS A 205 -49.41 11.35 20.92
CA CYS A 205 -49.61 9.91 21.06
C CYS A 205 -49.51 9.35 22.49
N GLU A 206 -50.21 10.00 23.42
CA GLU A 206 -50.46 9.46 24.76
C GLU A 206 -51.51 8.34 24.80
#